data_AF-T1JH69-F1
#
_entry.id   AF-T1JH69-F1
#
_cell.length_a   1.000
_cell.length_b   1.000
_cell.length_c   1.000
_cell.angle_alpha   90.00
_cell.angle_beta   90.00
_cell.angle_gamma   90.00
#
_symmetry.space_group_name_H-M   'P 1'
#
loop_
_entity.id
_entity.type
_entity.pdbx_description
1 polymer ?
#
loop_
_entity_poly.entity_id
_entity_poly.type
_entity_poly.pdbx_seq_one_letter_code
_entity_poly.pdbx_strand_id
1 'polypeptide(L)'
;MHPGCAFDDKSEWTSTYSDDDALIKYTNDHSLRPIPIQEILRDETLKHPLGMMLVAPEVGQLLQMIIRAINAKRLIEIGVFTGCTTLGFALALPE
;
A
#
# COMPACT_ATOMS: atom_id res chain seq x y z
N MET A 1 -7.74 21.41 -26.03
CA MET A 1 -6.53 21.46 -26.86
C MET A 1 -5.67 22.64 -26.41
N HIS A 2 -4.65 22.33 -25.61
CA HIS A 2 -3.51 23.19 -25.34
C HIS A 2 -2.32 22.50 -26.05
N PRO A 3 -1.58 23.17 -26.95
CA PRO A 3 -0.49 22.54 -27.68
C PRO A 3 0.72 22.46 -26.75
N GLY A 4 1.16 21.25 -26.41
CA GLY A 4 2.37 21.04 -25.59
C GLY A 4 2.27 20.00 -24.47
N CYS A 5 1.10 19.39 -24.27
CA CYS A 5 0.93 18.30 -23.30
C CYS A 5 0.47 17.04 -24.04
N ALA A 6 1.38 16.46 -24.83
CA ALA A 6 1.20 15.14 -25.42
C ALA A 6 2.41 14.31 -24.98
N PHE A 7 2.21 13.54 -23.91
CA PHE A 7 3.13 12.50 -23.47
C PHE A 7 2.91 11.31 -24.42
N ASP A 8 3.73 11.22 -25.46
CA ASP A 8 3.52 10.31 -26.61
C ASP A 8 4.14 8.91 -26.42
N ASP A 9 4.91 8.67 -25.35
CA ASP A 9 5.56 7.38 -25.13
C ASP A 9 5.01 6.63 -23.91
N LYS A 10 4.47 5.42 -24.14
CA LYS A 10 4.02 4.51 -23.07
C LYS A 10 5.18 3.90 -22.29
N SER A 11 6.41 4.01 -22.79
CA SER A 11 7.63 3.59 -22.09
C SER A 11 8.07 4.60 -21.01
N GLU A 12 7.58 5.84 -21.08
CA GLU A 12 7.75 6.85 -20.02
C GLU A 12 6.79 6.63 -18.83
N TRP A 13 5.81 5.73 -18.98
CA TRP A 13 4.87 5.28 -17.95
C TRP A 13 5.25 3.90 -17.40
N THR A 14 6.53 3.65 -17.12
CA THR A 14 6.83 2.60 -16.15
C THR A 14 6.36 3.08 -14.78
N SER A 15 5.32 2.43 -14.24
CA SER A 15 5.09 2.44 -12.80
C SER A 15 6.45 2.23 -12.13
N THR A 16 6.89 3.16 -11.28
CA THR A 16 8.21 3.14 -10.60
C THR A 16 8.38 1.96 -9.63
N TYR A 17 7.54 0.95 -9.77
CA TYR A 17 7.25 -0.07 -8.80
C TYR A 17 7.32 -1.41 -9.53
N SER A 18 8.51 -2.02 -9.48
CA SER A 18 8.75 -3.40 -9.88
C SER A 18 9.07 -4.19 -8.61
N ASP A 19 8.43 -5.34 -8.42
CA ASP A 19 8.68 -6.20 -7.26
C ASP A 19 10.13 -6.74 -7.23
N ASP A 20 10.82 -6.76 -8.38
CA ASP A 20 12.23 -7.15 -8.52
C ASP A 20 13.21 -5.97 -8.37
N ASP A 21 12.72 -4.77 -8.02
CA ASP A 21 13.58 -3.60 -7.81
C ASP A 21 14.35 -3.71 -6.49
N ALA A 22 15.69 -3.72 -6.60
CA ALA A 22 16.59 -3.80 -5.45
C ALA A 22 16.39 -2.65 -4.44
N LEU A 23 15.96 -1.46 -4.89
CA LEU A 23 15.66 -0.32 -4.03
C LEU A 23 14.38 -0.52 -3.24
N ILE A 24 13.34 -1.09 -3.86
CA ILE A 24 12.08 -1.43 -3.18
C ILE A 24 12.36 -2.50 -2.13
N LYS A 25 13.11 -3.56 -2.50
CA LYS A 25 13.52 -4.59 -1.53
C LYS A 25 14.30 -4.00 -0.36
N TYR A 26 15.31 -3.16 -0.62
CA TYR A 26 16.09 -2.52 0.44
C TYR A 26 15.22 -1.67 1.37
N THR A 27 14.32 -0.87 0.80
CA THR A 27 13.39 -0.02 1.55
C THR A 27 12.50 -0.88 2.43
N ASN A 28 11.94 -1.95 1.88
CA ASN A 28 11.06 -2.86 2.60
C ASN A 28 11.80 -3.56 3.75
N ASP A 29 12.97 -4.12 3.49
CA ASP A 29 13.80 -4.82 4.48
C ASP A 29 14.20 -3.90 5.67
N HIS A 30 14.37 -2.59 5.45
CA HIS A 30 14.87 -1.66 6.47
C HIS A 30 13.80 -0.77 7.10
N SER A 31 12.61 -0.67 6.52
CA SER A 31 11.55 0.24 6.99
C SER A 31 10.27 -0.46 7.41
N LEU A 32 9.91 -1.60 6.80
CA LEU A 32 8.65 -2.29 7.12
C LEU A 32 8.69 -2.95 8.49
N ARG A 33 7.56 -2.86 9.20
CA ARG A 33 7.32 -3.38 10.54
C ARG A 33 5.90 -3.95 10.66
N PRO A 34 5.46 -4.86 9.77
CA PRO A 34 4.15 -5.50 9.90
C PRO A 34 4.12 -6.39 11.14
N ILE A 35 2.95 -6.52 11.76
CA ILE A 35 2.72 -7.54 12.79
C ILE A 35 2.28 -8.86 12.15
N PRO A 36 2.46 -10.01 12.81
CA PRO A 36 2.24 -11.33 12.19
C PRO A 36 0.87 -11.51 11.51
N ILE A 37 -0.20 -10.96 12.09
CA ILE A 37 -1.55 -11.07 11.51
C ILE A 37 -1.70 -10.28 10.18
N GLN A 38 -0.95 -9.19 10.01
CA GLN A 38 -0.95 -8.43 8.75
C GLN A 38 -0.23 -9.21 7.63
N GLU A 39 0.87 -9.89 7.95
CA GLU A 39 1.60 -10.74 7.01
C GLU A 39 0.74 -11.94 6.59
N ILE A 40 0.14 -12.64 7.55
CA ILE A 40 -0.75 -13.77 7.29
C ILE A 40 -1.89 -13.35 6.35
N LEU A 41 -2.56 -12.22 6.63
CA LEU A 41 -3.68 -11.77 5.81
C LEU A 41 -3.22 -11.35 4.40
N ARG A 42 -2.04 -10.74 4.27
CA ARG A 42 -1.44 -10.38 2.98
C ARG A 42 -1.14 -11.63 2.15
N ASP A 43 -0.49 -12.63 2.74
CA ASP A 43 -0.13 -13.87 2.07
C ASP A 43 -1.37 -14.64 1.59
N GLU A 44 -2.42 -14.70 2.41
CA GLU A 44 -3.70 -15.27 1.97
C GLU A 44 -4.36 -14.46 0.86
N THR A 45 -4.27 -13.12 0.92
CA THR A 45 -4.82 -12.25 -0.14
C THR A 45 -4.07 -12.40 -1.46
N LEU A 46 -2.75 -12.58 -1.44
CA LEU A 46 -1.96 -12.79 -2.66
C LEU A 46 -2.33 -14.08 -3.40
N LYS A 47 -2.94 -15.06 -2.72
CA LYS A 47 -3.51 -16.27 -3.36
C LYS A 47 -4.82 -16.00 -4.09
N HIS A 48 -5.49 -14.87 -3.83
CA HIS A 48 -6.74 -14.51 -4.51
C HIS A 48 -6.45 -14.15 -5.99
N PRO A 49 -7.31 -14.50 -6.97
CA PRO A 49 -7.10 -14.18 -8.39
C PRO A 49 -6.92 -12.68 -8.69
N LEU A 50 -7.43 -11.83 -7.80
CA LEU A 50 -7.30 -10.37 -7.83
C LEU A 50 -6.30 -9.84 -6.79
N GLY A 51 -5.35 -10.65 -6.32
CA GLY A 51 -4.39 -10.30 -5.26
C GLY A 51 -3.55 -9.05 -5.57
N MET A 52 -3.33 -8.77 -6.85
CA MET A 52 -2.67 -7.54 -7.34
C MET A 52 -3.42 -6.24 -7.00
N MET A 53 -4.67 -6.32 -6.52
CA MET A 53 -5.41 -5.16 -5.99
C MET A 53 -4.88 -4.68 -4.63
N LEU A 54 -3.96 -5.44 -4.01
CA LEU A 54 -3.34 -5.03 -2.77
C LEU A 54 -2.54 -3.75 -2.92
N VAL A 55 -2.59 -2.95 -1.87
CA VAL A 55 -1.65 -1.84 -1.70
C VAL A 55 -0.23 -2.38 -1.50
N ALA A 56 0.74 -1.62 -1.99
CA ALA A 56 2.15 -1.77 -1.61
C ALA A 56 2.31 -1.74 -0.07
N PRO A 57 3.11 -2.64 0.52
CA PRO A 57 3.21 -2.77 1.97
C PRO A 57 3.69 -1.47 2.66
N GLU A 58 4.64 -0.76 2.07
CA GLU A 58 5.18 0.50 2.59
C GLU A 58 4.15 1.63 2.57
N VAL A 59 3.26 1.64 1.58
CA VAL A 59 2.16 2.61 1.53
C VAL A 59 1.14 2.28 2.62
N GLY A 60 0.83 1.00 2.84
CA GLY A 60 -0.01 0.57 3.96
C GLY A 60 0.56 0.96 5.33
N GLN A 61 1.88 0.85 5.51
CA GLN A 61 2.56 1.30 6.74
C GLN A 61 2.57 2.83 6.87
N LEU A 62 2.80 3.56 5.79
CA LEU A 62 2.77 5.03 5.79
C LEU A 62 1.39 5.55 6.22
N LEU A 63 0.31 4.98 5.69
CA LEU A 63 -1.05 5.37 6.06
C LEU A 63 -1.33 5.09 7.55
N GLN A 64 -0.85 3.96 8.06
CA GLN A 64 -0.88 3.64 9.48
C GLN A 64 -0.12 4.66 10.34
N MET A 65 1.05 5.12 9.88
CA MET A 65 1.82 6.18 10.54
C MET A 65 1.03 7.50 10.54
N ILE A 66 0.40 7.87 9.42
CA ILE A 66 -0.42 9.09 9.31
C ILE A 66 -1.60 9.02 10.29
N ILE A 67 -2.33 7.90 10.34
CA ILE A 67 -3.45 7.69 11.27
C ILE A 67 -3.03 7.97 12.72
N ARG A 68 -1.86 7.45 13.13
CA ARG A 68 -1.30 7.68 14.47
C ARG A 68 -0.88 9.13 14.65
N ALA A 69 -0.19 9.72 13.67
CA ALA A 69 0.32 11.09 13.74
C ALA A 69 -0.79 12.14 13.88
N ILE A 70 -1.93 11.93 13.21
CA ILE A 70 -3.09 12.83 13.30
C ILE A 70 -4.04 12.46 14.44
N ASN A 71 -3.75 11.40 15.21
CA ASN A 71 -4.61 10.85 16.26
C ASN A 71 -6.05 10.62 15.78
N ALA A 72 -6.21 9.98 14.61
CA ALA A 72 -7.53 9.75 14.03
C ALA A 72 -8.38 8.88 14.97
N LYS A 73 -9.65 9.25 15.15
CA LYS A 73 -10.64 8.49 15.95
C LYS A 73 -11.70 7.80 15.10
N ARG A 74 -11.85 8.26 13.86
CA ARG A 74 -12.80 7.75 12.87
C ARG A 74 -12.14 7.82 11.50
N LEU A 75 -12.41 6.82 10.68
CA LEU A 75 -11.83 6.62 9.36
C LEU A 75 -12.93 6.09 8.44
N ILE A 76 -12.85 6.44 7.17
CA ILE A 76 -13.63 5.82 6.10
C ILE A 76 -12.64 5.26 5.09
N GLU A 77 -12.82 4.00 4.72
CA GLU A 77 -12.07 3.35 3.65
C GLU A 77 -13.04 3.01 2.52
N ILE A 78 -12.77 3.52 1.32
CA ILE A 78 -13.57 3.25 0.13
C ILE A 78 -12.80 2.26 -0.74
N GLY A 79 -13.34 1.05 -0.88
CA GLY A 79 -12.65 -0.06 -1.56
C GLY A 79 -11.77 -0.84 -0.60
N VAL A 80 -12.37 -1.78 0.14
CA VAL A 80 -11.68 -2.56 1.19
C VAL A 80 -11.01 -3.84 0.69
N PHE A 81 -11.45 -4.35 -0.48
CA PHE A 81 -11.05 -5.65 -1.01
C PHE A 81 -11.10 -6.77 0.08
N THR A 82 -9.98 -7.41 0.42
CA THR A 82 -9.89 -8.45 1.46
C THR A 82 -9.70 -7.89 2.87
N GLY A 83 -9.59 -6.57 3.04
CA GLY A 83 -9.44 -5.92 4.34
C GLY A 83 -8.01 -5.85 4.87
N CYS A 84 -6.98 -6.10 4.05
CA CYS A 84 -5.57 -5.99 4.47
C CYS A 84 -5.22 -4.61 5.05
N THR A 85 -5.61 -3.54 4.34
CA THR A 85 -5.46 -2.15 4.77
C THR A 85 -6.38 -1.82 5.93
N THR A 86 -7.63 -2.29 5.88
CA THR A 86 -8.60 -2.13 6.96
C THR A 86 -8.07 -2.65 8.30
N LEU A 87 -7.45 -3.83 8.31
CA LEU A 87 -6.81 -4.40 9.50
C LEU A 87 -5.70 -3.49 10.02
N GLY A 88 -4.82 -3.01 9.14
CA GLY A 88 -3.76 -2.07 9.53
C GLY A 88 -4.32 -0.77 10.10
N PHE A 89 -5.38 -0.24 9.52
CA PHE A 89 -6.02 0.98 10.02
C PHE A 89 -6.68 0.76 11.38
N ALA A 90 -7.36 -0.37 11.60
CA ALA A 90 -7.94 -0.71 12.89
C ALA A 90 -6.86 -0.79 13.99
N LEU A 91 -5.71 -1.40 13.70
CA LEU A 91 -4.54 -1.47 14.59
C LEU A 91 -3.87 -0.11 14.83
N ALA A 92 -4.15 0.89 13.99
CA ALA A 92 -3.61 2.24 14.07
C ALA A 92 -4.48 3.21 14.85
N LEU A 93 -5.77 2.92 14.95
CA LEU A 93 -6.68 3.71 15.75
C LEU A 93 -6.35 3.53 17.24
N PRO A 94 -6.46 4.60 18.03
CA PRO A 94 -6.37 4.52 19.48
C PRO A 94 -7.59 3.79 20.06
N GLU A 95 -7.43 3.24 21.26
CA GLU A 95 -8.54 2.71 22.07
C GLU A 95 -9.64 3.76 22.36
#